data_AF-A0A7X3PYR2-F1
#
_entry.id   AF-A0A7X3PYR2-F1
#
_cell.length_a   1.000
_cell.length_b   1.000
_cell.length_c   1.000
_cell.angle_alpha   90.00
_cell.angle_beta   90.00
_cell.angle_gamma   90.00
#
_symmetry.space_group_name_H-M   'P 1'
#
loop_
_entity.id
_entity.type
_entity.pdbx_description
1 polymer ?
#
loop_
_entity_poly.entity_id
_entity_poly.type
_entity_poly.pdbx_seq_one_letter_code
_entity_poly.pdbx_strand_id
1 'polypeptide(L)'
;MALGVAVMGTVGVLIGILLGGSFFYFAAGLGVILGAGIGLIGGRRFFLGIFVGTFFGGALAWAVSGPENITVGAGSGAAMGGFLGIWISMLIDVFWRKPVQAVADHEAEAGSGGG
;
A
#
# COMPACT_ATOMS: atom_id res chain seq x y z
N MET A 1 10.17 2.00 2.86
CA MET A 1 10.45 3.28 2.21
C MET A 1 10.88 3.14 0.76
N ALA A 2 12.07 2.58 0.48
CA ALA A 2 12.65 2.61 -0.88
C ALA A 2 11.70 2.14 -2.00
N LEU A 3 10.96 1.04 -1.80
CA LEU A 3 10.07 0.48 -2.82
C LEU A 3 8.85 1.37 -3.10
N GLY A 4 8.22 1.94 -2.06
CA GLY A 4 7.08 2.85 -2.23
C GLY A 4 7.48 4.18 -2.87
N VAL A 5 8.64 4.71 -2.47
CA VAL A 5 9.24 5.90 -3.08
C VAL A 5 9.62 5.64 -4.53
N ALA A 6 10.24 4.50 -4.83
CA ALA A 6 10.59 4.12 -6.19
C ALA A 6 9.34 3.99 -7.07
N VAL A 7 8.34 3.22 -6.64
CA VAL A 7 7.11 3.00 -7.44
C VAL A 7 6.33 4.29 -7.64
N MET A 8 6.04 5.06 -6.59
CA MET A 8 5.27 6.31 -6.75
C MET A 8 6.08 7.45 -7.38
N GLY A 9 7.40 7.46 -7.21
CA GLY A 9 8.29 8.34 -7.96
C GLY A 9 8.25 8.03 -9.46
N THR A 10 8.36 6.75 -9.84
CA THR A 10 8.27 6.32 -11.25
C THR A 10 6.90 6.62 -11.84
N VAL A 11 5.81 6.36 -11.11
CA VAL A 11 4.44 6.71 -11.55
C VAL A 11 4.28 8.22 -11.73
N GLY A 12 4.74 9.04 -10.78
CA GLY A 12 4.69 10.51 -10.89
C GLY A 12 5.48 11.05 -12.09
N VAL A 13 6.65 10.47 -12.37
CA VAL A 13 7.46 10.80 -13.56
C VAL A 13 6.73 10.41 -14.84
N LEU A 14 6.17 9.19 -14.93
CA LEU A 14 5.42 8.73 -16.10
C LEU A 14 4.18 9.59 -16.38
N ILE A 15 3.43 9.96 -15.34
CA ILE A 15 2.28 10.87 -15.45
C ILE A 15 2.75 12.25 -15.94
N GLY A 16 3.85 12.76 -15.39
CA GLY A 16 4.44 14.03 -15.81
C GLY A 16 4.84 14.05 -17.30
N ILE A 17 5.41 12.94 -17.81
CA ILE A 17 5.77 12.81 -19.23
C ILE A 17 4.52 12.81 -20.12
N LEU A 18 3.46 12.11 -19.70
CA LEU A 18 2.22 12.00 -20.47
C LEU A 18 1.42 13.31 -20.54
N LEU A 19 1.43 14.12 -19.48
CA LEU A 19 0.70 15.39 -19.44
C LEU A 19 1.40 16.52 -20.21
N GLY A 20 2.72 16.46 -20.37
CA GLY A 20 3.51 17.46 -21.12
C GLY A 20 3.54 18.86 -20.48
N GLY A 21 4.65 19.58 -20.67
CA GLY A 21 4.80 20.96 -20.19
C GLY A 21 5.05 21.10 -18.67
N SER A 22 4.69 22.25 -18.09
CA SER A 22 5.00 22.64 -16.70
C SER A 22 4.40 21.71 -15.63
N PHE A 23 3.43 20.88 -16.02
CA PHE A 23 2.75 19.93 -15.13
C PHE A 23 3.64 18.73 -14.75
N PHE A 24 4.75 18.52 -15.47
CA PHE A 24 5.74 17.47 -15.18
C PHE A 24 6.28 17.57 -13.75
N TYR A 25 6.72 18.77 -13.34
CA TYR A 25 7.30 18.99 -12.01
C TYR A 25 6.26 18.81 -10.90
N PHE A 26 5.01 19.20 -11.13
CA PHE A 26 3.92 19.01 -10.18
C PHE A 26 3.54 17.53 -10.01
N ALA A 27 3.40 16.79 -11.12
CA ALA A 27 3.08 15.37 -11.07
C ALA A 27 4.21 14.53 -10.45
N ALA A 28 5.47 14.81 -10.84
CA ALA A 28 6.63 14.16 -10.25
C ALA A 28 6.79 14.51 -8.76
N GLY A 29 6.61 15.78 -8.39
CA GLY A 29 6.65 16.24 -7.00
C GLY A 29 5.58 15.56 -6.14
N LEU A 30 4.34 15.50 -6.61
CA LEU A 30 3.25 14.80 -5.93
C LEU A 30 3.53 13.31 -5.77
N GLY A 31 4.03 12.65 -6.83
CA GLY A 31 4.39 11.23 -6.78
C GLY A 31 5.48 10.93 -5.74
N VAL A 32 6.51 11.78 -5.67
CA VAL A 32 7.58 11.64 -4.67
C VAL A 32 7.08 11.92 -3.25
N ILE A 33 6.28 12.98 -3.05
CA ILE A 33 5.73 13.33 -1.73
C ILE A 33 4.79 12.24 -1.22
N LEU A 34 3.87 11.75 -2.06
CA LEU A 34 2.94 10.68 -1.70
C LEU A 34 3.69 9.36 -1.46
N GLY A 35 4.66 9.02 -2.32
CA GLY A 35 5.52 7.85 -2.15
C GLY A 35 6.33 7.88 -0.87
N ALA A 36 6.88 9.04 -0.51
CA ALA A 36 7.59 9.27 0.74
C ALA A 36 6.64 9.19 1.95
N GLY A 37 5.47 9.82 1.88
CA GLY A 37 4.46 9.78 2.94
C GLY A 37 3.96 8.36 3.25
N ILE A 38 3.66 7.58 2.21
CA ILE A 38 3.28 6.16 2.35
C ILE A 38 4.45 5.33 2.88
N GLY A 39 5.67 5.66 2.46
CA GLY A 39 6.90 5.04 2.96
C GLY A 39 7.17 5.29 4.45
N LEU A 40 6.81 6.48 4.96
CA LEU A 40 6.95 6.93 6.34
C LEU A 40 5.89 6.33 7.28
N ILE A 41 4.64 6.19 6.82
CA ILE A 41 3.52 5.72 7.64
C ILE A 41 3.52 4.19 7.82
N GLY A 42 4.42 3.45 7.17
CA GLY A 42 4.53 2.00 7.33
C GLY A 42 3.40 1.20 6.68
N GLY A 43 2.53 1.86 5.90
CA GLY A 43 1.38 1.27 5.21
C GLY A 43 1.72 0.41 3.98
N ARG A 44 2.86 -0.29 3.97
CA ARG A 44 3.32 -1.10 2.81
C ARG A 44 2.25 -2.08 2.32
N ARG A 45 1.51 -2.65 3.27
CA ARG A 45 0.44 -3.63 3.04
C ARG A 45 -0.82 -2.99 2.44
N PHE A 46 -1.19 -1.83 2.96
CA PHE A 46 -2.29 -1.01 2.44
C PHE A 46 -2.01 -0.55 1.00
N PHE A 47 -0.78 -0.09 0.75
CA PHE A 47 -0.34 0.33 -0.58
C PHE A 47 -0.37 -0.81 -1.60
N LEU A 48 0.14 -1.99 -1.22
CA LEU A 48 0.06 -3.19 -2.05
C LEU A 48 -1.40 -3.57 -2.35
N GLY A 49 -2.28 -3.50 -1.33
CA GLY A 49 -3.71 -3.74 -1.51
C GLY A 49 -4.35 -2.79 -2.52
N ILE A 50 -4.11 -1.48 -2.39
CA ILE A 50 -4.58 -0.48 -3.36
C ILE A 50 -4.03 -0.79 -4.75
N PHE A 51 -2.71 -1.00 -4.89
CA PHE A 51 -2.07 -1.21 -6.18
C PHE A 51 -2.61 -2.44 -6.92
N VAL A 52 -2.73 -3.56 -6.22
CA VAL A 52 -3.30 -4.80 -6.76
C VAL A 52 -4.78 -4.59 -7.10
N GLY A 53 -5.53 -3.92 -6.21
CA GLY A 53 -6.94 -3.61 -6.43
C GLY A 53 -7.19 -2.71 -7.65
N THR A 54 -6.37 -1.68 -7.85
CA THR A 54 -6.45 -0.80 -9.03
C THR A 54 -6.22 -1.58 -10.32
N PHE A 55 -5.20 -2.46 -10.33
CA PHE A 55 -4.85 -3.23 -11.52
C PHE A 55 -5.95 -4.24 -11.87
N PHE A 56 -6.45 -4.99 -10.89
CA PHE A 56 -7.55 -5.93 -11.09
C PHE A 56 -8.87 -5.23 -11.40
N GLY A 57 -9.21 -4.12 -10.72
CA GLY A 57 -10.43 -3.37 -10.97
C GLY A 57 -10.46 -2.70 -12.34
N GLY A 58 -9.33 -2.13 -12.77
CA GLY A 58 -9.18 -1.60 -14.13
C GLY A 58 -9.25 -2.68 -15.20
N ALA A 59 -8.59 -3.83 -14.97
CA ALA A 59 -8.62 -4.97 -15.89
C ALA A 59 -10.03 -5.58 -16.00
N LEU A 60 -10.75 -5.73 -14.88
CA LEU A 60 -12.13 -6.23 -14.89
C LEU A 60 -13.07 -5.26 -15.60
N ALA A 61 -12.98 -3.96 -15.32
CA ALA A 61 -13.83 -2.98 -15.98
C ALA A 61 -13.55 -2.90 -17.48
N TRP A 62 -12.29 -3.09 -17.89
CA TRP A 62 -11.94 -3.20 -19.31
C TRP A 62 -12.60 -4.43 -19.95
N ALA A 63 -12.52 -5.59 -19.28
CA ALA A 63 -13.07 -6.85 -19.79
C ALA A 63 -14.61 -6.86 -19.85
N VAL A 64 -15.28 -6.15 -18.94
CA VAL A 64 -16.75 -6.19 -18.81
C VAL A 64 -17.44 -5.02 -19.52
N SER A 65 -16.89 -3.81 -19.42
CA SER A 65 -17.58 -2.56 -19.78
C SER A 65 -16.82 -1.68 -20.78
N GLY A 66 -15.75 -2.21 -21.39
CA GLY A 66 -14.96 -1.50 -22.40
C GLY A 66 -14.02 -0.42 -21.84
N PRO A 67 -13.20 0.20 -22.71
CA PRO A 67 -12.11 1.10 -22.32
C PRO A 67 -12.57 2.39 -21.63
N GLU A 68 -13.81 2.80 -21.86
CA GLU A 68 -14.43 4.02 -21.33
C GLU A 68 -14.57 3.97 -19.79
N ASN A 69 -14.71 2.76 -19.22
CA ASN A 69 -14.99 2.55 -17.81
C ASN A 69 -13.76 2.10 -17.01
N ILE A 70 -12.57 2.04 -17.63
CA ILE A 70 -11.33 1.60 -16.98
C ILE A 70 -11.00 2.46 -15.77
N THR A 71 -11.18 3.77 -15.85
CA THR A 71 -10.86 4.70 -14.76
C THR A 71 -11.77 4.50 -13.55
N VAL A 72 -13.05 4.21 -13.78
CA VAL A 72 -14.04 3.91 -12.73
C VAL A 72 -13.74 2.57 -12.08
N GLY A 73 -13.42 1.54 -12.88
CA GLY A 73 -12.98 0.24 -12.39
C GLY A 73 -11.69 0.29 -11.60
N ALA A 74 -10.70 1.03 -12.10
CA ALA A 74 -9.42 1.24 -11.43
C ALA A 74 -9.61 1.99 -10.10
N GLY A 75 -10.44 3.03 -10.07
CA GLY A 75 -10.70 3.81 -8.85
C GLY A 75 -11.48 3.02 -7.78
N SER A 76 -12.52 2.29 -8.19
CA SER A 76 -13.27 1.42 -7.27
C SER A 76 -12.43 0.25 -6.76
N GLY A 77 -11.64 -0.37 -7.65
CA GLY A 77 -10.69 -1.42 -7.30
C GLY A 77 -9.59 -0.93 -6.35
N ALA A 78 -9.08 0.29 -6.54
CA ALA A 78 -8.12 0.93 -5.63
C ALA A 78 -8.70 1.02 -4.21
N ALA A 79 -9.93 1.51 -4.08
CA ALA A 79 -10.60 1.69 -2.79
C ALA A 79 -10.86 0.36 -2.08
N MET A 80 -11.41 -0.63 -2.78
CA MET A 80 -11.68 -1.96 -2.22
C MET A 80 -10.38 -2.72 -1.88
N GLY A 81 -9.38 -2.64 -2.77
CA GLY A 81 -8.08 -3.28 -2.58
C GLY A 81 -7.33 -2.75 -1.37
N GLY A 82 -7.41 -1.44 -1.11
CA GLY A 82 -6.85 -0.86 0.12
C GLY A 82 -7.49 -1.41 1.38
N PHE A 83 -8.82 -1.50 1.41
CA PHE A 83 -9.55 -2.04 2.55
C PHE A 83 -9.25 -3.53 2.78
N LEU A 84 -9.25 -4.34 1.71
CA LEU A 84 -8.87 -5.75 1.74
C LEU A 84 -7.43 -5.96 2.19
N GLY A 85 -6.50 -5.12 1.73
CA GLY A 85 -5.10 -5.19 2.13
C GLY A 85 -4.90 -5.00 3.64
N ILE A 86 -5.70 -4.12 4.26
CA ILE A 86 -5.72 -3.94 5.73
C ILE A 86 -6.33 -5.16 6.41
N TRP A 87 -7.47 -5.65 5.93
CA TRP A 87 -8.16 -6.81 6.51
C TRP A 87 -7.28 -8.07 6.48
N ILE A 88 -6.66 -8.35 5.34
CA ILE A 88 -5.72 -9.48 5.18
C ILE A 88 -4.53 -9.31 6.12
N SER A 89 -4.02 -8.10 6.27
CA SER A 89 -2.90 -7.82 7.18
C SER A 89 -3.25 -8.07 8.64
N MET A 90 -4.45 -7.65 9.07
CA MET A 90 -4.94 -7.93 10.41
C MET A 90 -5.17 -9.42 10.62
N LEU A 91 -5.73 -10.10 9.63
CA LEU A 91 -5.95 -11.55 9.69
C LEU A 91 -4.63 -12.31 9.82
N ILE A 92 -3.64 -11.99 8.98
CA ILE A 92 -2.30 -12.57 9.03
C ILE A 92 -1.62 -12.29 10.36
N ASP A 93 -1.72 -11.06 10.89
CA ASP A 93 -1.15 -10.72 12.18
C ASP A 93 -1.76 -11.56 13.31
N VAL A 94 -3.07 -11.87 13.26
CA VAL A 94 -3.72 -12.77 14.22
C VAL A 94 -3.27 -14.23 14.05
N PHE A 95 -3.14 -14.71 12.81
CA PHE A 95 -2.73 -16.10 12.53
C PHE A 95 -1.24 -16.37 12.80
N TRP A 96 -0.36 -15.37 12.63
CA TRP A 96 1.08 -15.51 12.85
C TRP A 96 1.57 -15.00 14.21
N ARG A 97 0.71 -14.36 15.01
CA ARG A 97 0.95 -14.21 16.45
C ARG A 97 0.74 -15.56 17.16
N LYS A 98 1.62 -16.53 16.88
CA LYS A 98 1.87 -17.65 17.80
C LYS A 98 2.51 -17.10 19.10
N PRO A 99 2.22 -17.71 20.26
CA PRO A 99 2.48 -17.18 21.61
C PRO A 99 3.97 -17.24 22.02
N VAL A 100 4.87 -16.62 21.25
CA VAL A 100 6.30 -16.59 21.58
C VAL A 100 6.64 -15.40 22.50
N GLN A 101 5.85 -14.32 22.45
CA GLN A 101 6.07 -13.15 23.33
C GLN A 101 5.51 -13.33 24.74
N ALA A 102 4.44 -14.13 24.91
CA ALA A 102 3.88 -14.39 26.23
C ALA A 102 4.81 -15.23 27.14
N VAL A 103 5.81 -15.92 26.59
CA VAL A 103 6.77 -16.73 27.39
C VAL A 103 7.98 -15.89 27.82
N ALA A 104 8.43 -14.94 26.99
CA ALA A 104 9.60 -14.11 27.28
C ALA A 104 9.36 -13.09 28.41
N ASP A 105 8.13 -12.57 28.53
CA ASP A 105 7.78 -11.58 29.55
C ASP A 105 7.61 -12.21 30.95
N HIS A 106 7.19 -13.48 31.04
CA HIS A 106 7.05 -14.19 32.31
C HIS A 106 8.39 -14.71 32.90
N GLU A 107 9.39 -14.99 32.07
CA GLU A 107 10.73 -15.40 32.52
C GLU A 107 11.55 -14.22 33.08
N ALA A 108 11.36 -13.01 32.54
CA ALA A 108 12.05 -11.80 33.01
C ALA A 108 11.53 -11.27 34.35
N GLU A 109 10.23 -11.41 34.64
CA GLU A 109 9.67 -11.02 35.95
C GLU A 109 9.94 -12.06 37.05
N ALA A 110 10.02 -13.35 36.70
CA ALA A 110 10.33 -14.40 37.67
C ALA A 110 11.81 -14.40 38.13
N GLY A 111 12.72 -13.82 37.34
CA GLY A 111 14.15 -13.71 37.68
C GLY A 111 14.56 -12.46 38.47
N SER A 112 13.66 -11.49 38.65
CA SER A 112 13.93 -10.20 39.31
C SER A 112 13.45 -10.14 40.77
N GLY A 113 12.67 -11.14 41.22
CA GLY A 113 12.08 -11.18 42.56
C GLY A 113 12.86 -11.98 43.63
N GLY A 114 14.07 -12.47 43.32
CA GLY A 114 14.85 -13.29 44.25
C GLY A 114 16.34 -13.05 44.14
N GLY A 115 16.87 -12.19 45.02
CA GLY A 115 18.30 -11.88 45.15
C GLY A 115 18.55 -10.70 46.06
#